data_AF-Q8C062-F1
#
_entry.id   AF-Q8C062-F1
#
_cell.length_a   1.000
_cell.length_b   1.000
_cell.length_c   1.000
_cell.angle_alpha   90.00
_cell.angle_beta   90.00
_cell.angle_gamma   90.00
#
_symmetry.space_group_name_H-M   'P 1'
#
loop_
_entity.id
_entity.type
_entity.pdbx_description
1 polymer ?
#
loop_
_entity_poly.entity_id
_entity_poly.type
_entity_poly.pdbx_seq_one_letter_code
_entity_poly.pdbx_strand_id
1 'polypeptide(L)'
;LRDIYDLKDQIHDVEGRYMQGLKELKESLSEVEEKYKKAMVSNAQLDNEKNNLIYQVDTLKDVIEEQEEQMAEFYRENEEKSKELERQKHMCSVLQHKMDELKEGLRQRDELIEENQRLQQKVDTMTKEVFDLQETLLWKDKALGALEKQKEHIACLRNERDVLREELADLRQTVTTAEKHGLVIIPDSTPNGDVHHEPVVGAITAVSQEAAQVLESAGEGPLDVRLRKLAGEKDELLSQIRKLKLQLEEERQKCSRNDGMSGDLAGLQNGSDLQFIEMQRDANRQISEYKFKLSKAEQDIATLEQSISRLEGQVLRYKTAAENAEKIEDELKAERRKLQRELRTAQDKIEEMEMTNSHLAKRLEKMKANRTALLAQQ
;
A
#
# COMPACT_ATOMS: atom_id res chain seq x y z
N LEU A 1 -102.13 53.94 91.58
CA LEU A 1 -102.20 54.34 90.15
C LEU A 1 -100.80 54.51 89.57
N ARG A 2 -99.92 55.33 90.15
CA ARG A 2 -98.53 55.53 89.66
C ARG A 2 -97.70 54.25 89.59
N ASP A 3 -97.72 53.43 90.65
CA ASP A 3 -96.97 52.16 90.71
C ASP A 3 -97.39 51.12 89.64
N ILE A 4 -98.65 51.18 89.17
CA ILE A 4 -99.16 50.29 88.12
C ILE A 4 -98.62 50.69 86.75
N TYR A 5 -98.47 52.00 86.50
CA TYR A 5 -97.84 52.49 85.27
C TYR A 5 -96.33 52.18 85.27
N ASP A 6 -95.66 52.35 86.40
CA ASP A 6 -94.23 52.03 86.52
C ASP A 6 -93.94 50.52 86.32
N LEU A 7 -94.80 49.63 86.85
CA LEU A 7 -94.72 48.19 86.60
C LEU A 7 -95.01 47.84 85.13
N LYS A 8 -95.96 48.52 84.49
CA LYS A 8 -96.27 48.32 83.08
C LYS A 8 -95.08 48.72 82.20
N ASP A 9 -94.42 49.83 82.49
CA ASP A 9 -93.25 50.30 81.74
C ASP A 9 -92.05 49.36 81.95
N GLN A 10 -91.84 48.83 83.16
CA GLN A 10 -90.82 47.81 83.41
C GLN A 10 -91.07 46.51 82.65
N ILE A 11 -92.32 46.05 82.55
CA ILE A 11 -92.68 44.88 81.75
C ILE A 11 -92.41 45.13 80.26
N HIS A 12 -92.80 46.30 79.73
CA HIS A 12 -92.52 46.64 78.32
C HIS A 12 -91.01 46.74 78.05
N ASP A 13 -90.21 47.25 78.98
CA ASP A 13 -88.76 47.30 78.84
C ASP A 13 -88.12 45.90 78.89
N VAL A 14 -88.59 45.02 79.76
CA VAL A 14 -88.14 43.62 79.83
C VAL A 14 -88.54 42.85 78.57
N GLU A 15 -89.79 43.02 78.11
CA GLU A 15 -90.27 42.43 76.86
C GLU A 15 -89.48 42.96 75.66
N GLY A 16 -89.18 44.27 75.63
CA GLY A 16 -88.33 44.89 74.61
C GLY A 16 -86.92 44.31 74.58
N ARG A 17 -86.28 44.16 75.75
CA ARG A 17 -84.96 43.54 75.88
C ARG A 17 -84.97 42.06 75.49
N TYR A 18 -86.00 41.32 75.89
CA TYR A 18 -86.17 39.91 75.51
C TYR A 18 -86.37 39.75 73.99
N MET A 19 -87.23 40.57 73.38
CA MET A 19 -87.47 40.56 71.94
C MET A 19 -86.22 40.96 71.14
N GLN A 20 -85.45 41.92 71.65
CA GLN A 20 -84.16 42.30 71.06
C GLN A 20 -83.13 41.16 71.15
N GLY A 21 -82.96 40.53 72.31
CA GLY A 21 -82.05 39.39 72.48
C GLY A 21 -82.46 38.18 71.62
N LEU A 22 -83.77 37.93 71.45
CA LEU A 22 -84.28 36.87 70.58
C LEU A 22 -84.05 37.17 69.10
N LYS A 23 -84.09 38.45 68.70
CA LYS A 23 -83.74 38.89 67.35
C LYS A 23 -82.24 38.70 67.08
N GLU A 24 -81.38 39.14 67.99
CA GLU A 24 -79.92 38.97 67.89
C GLU A 24 -79.52 37.50 67.85
N LEU A 25 -80.17 36.63 68.64
CA LEU A 25 -79.91 35.19 68.62
C LEU A 25 -80.31 34.56 67.28
N LYS A 26 -81.42 34.99 66.67
CA LYS A 26 -81.85 34.53 65.35
C LYS A 26 -80.90 35.00 64.24
N GLU A 27 -80.45 36.24 64.30
CA GLU A 27 -79.46 36.78 63.36
C GLU A 27 -78.13 36.03 63.48
N SER A 28 -77.65 35.80 64.71
CA SER A 28 -76.44 35.01 64.97
C SER A 28 -76.57 33.56 64.48
N LEU A 29 -77.72 32.91 64.72
CA LEU A 29 -77.98 31.57 64.20
C LEU A 29 -77.93 31.55 62.67
N SER A 30 -78.58 32.50 62.01
CA SER A 30 -78.56 32.61 60.54
C SER A 30 -77.14 32.82 60.00
N GLU A 31 -76.32 33.65 60.65
CA GLU A 31 -74.92 33.85 60.26
C GLU A 31 -74.09 32.58 60.39
N VAL A 32 -74.28 31.82 61.47
CA VAL A 32 -73.57 30.55 61.69
C VAL A 32 -74.01 29.51 60.66
N GLU A 33 -75.30 29.43 60.35
CA GLU A 33 -75.83 28.54 59.31
C GLU A 33 -75.25 28.86 57.92
N GLU A 34 -75.13 30.13 57.56
CA GLU A 34 -74.49 30.54 56.29
C GLU A 34 -73.00 30.19 56.25
N LYS A 35 -72.28 30.42 57.36
CA LYS A 35 -70.86 30.04 57.48
C LYS A 35 -70.69 28.53 57.34
N TYR A 36 -71.55 27.74 57.97
CA TYR A 36 -71.55 26.29 57.85
C TYR A 36 -71.80 25.83 56.40
N LYS A 37 -72.80 26.40 55.72
CA LYS A 37 -73.06 26.10 54.30
C LYS A 37 -71.86 26.41 53.41
N LYS A 38 -71.21 27.57 53.60
CA LYS A 38 -69.99 27.94 52.85
C LYS A 38 -68.84 26.96 53.11
N ALA A 39 -68.63 26.58 54.38
CA ALA A 39 -67.62 25.60 54.74
C ALA A 39 -67.89 24.22 54.12
N MET A 40 -69.15 23.78 54.08
CA MET A 40 -69.52 22.50 53.47
C MET A 40 -69.25 22.48 51.95
N VAL A 41 -69.59 23.58 51.25
CA VAL A 41 -69.30 23.71 49.81
C VAL A 41 -67.79 23.73 49.56
N SER A 42 -67.03 24.48 50.36
CA SER A 42 -65.57 24.51 50.27
C SER A 42 -64.95 23.14 50.55
N ASN A 43 -65.44 22.39 51.53
CA ASN A 43 -64.93 21.06 51.84
C ASN A 43 -65.17 20.08 50.68
N ALA A 44 -66.36 20.13 50.06
CA ALA A 44 -66.65 19.31 48.88
C ALA A 44 -65.77 19.68 47.67
N GLN A 45 -65.44 20.96 47.49
CA GLN A 45 -64.49 21.40 46.47
C GLN A 45 -63.09 20.86 46.74
N LEU A 46 -62.61 20.97 47.99
CA LEU A 46 -61.31 20.45 48.40
C LEU A 46 -61.21 18.93 48.25
N ASP A 47 -62.27 18.18 48.53
CA ASP A 47 -62.28 16.73 48.32
C ASP A 47 -62.17 16.36 46.83
N ASN A 48 -62.81 17.12 45.94
CA ASN A 48 -62.67 16.93 44.49
C ASN A 48 -61.25 17.27 44.01
N GLU A 49 -60.68 18.39 44.47
CA GLU A 49 -59.31 18.77 44.16
C GLU A 49 -58.30 17.73 44.67
N LYS A 50 -58.49 17.24 45.89
CA LYS A 50 -57.68 16.16 46.47
C LYS A 50 -57.74 14.91 45.60
N ASN A 51 -58.93 14.46 45.20
CA ASN A 51 -59.07 13.28 44.34
C ASN A 51 -58.40 13.50 42.97
N ASN A 52 -58.55 14.67 42.36
CA ASN A 52 -57.88 15.01 41.12
C ASN A 52 -56.35 14.97 41.25
N LEU A 53 -55.82 15.51 42.35
CA LEU A 53 -54.39 15.48 42.64
C LEU A 53 -53.88 14.05 42.87
N ILE A 54 -54.65 13.19 43.53
CA ILE A 54 -54.30 11.78 43.71
C ILE A 54 -54.15 11.09 42.34
N TYR A 55 -55.12 11.24 41.45
CA TYR A 55 -55.03 10.66 40.11
C TYR A 55 -53.83 11.18 39.30
N GLN A 56 -53.53 12.48 39.40
CA GLN A 56 -52.36 13.06 38.76
C GLN A 56 -51.06 12.48 39.32
N VAL A 57 -50.97 12.33 40.65
CA VAL A 57 -49.80 11.73 41.31
C VAL A 57 -49.60 10.30 40.86
N ASP A 58 -50.66 9.50 40.79
CA ASP A 58 -50.55 8.10 40.36
C ASP A 58 -50.16 7.99 38.88
N THR A 59 -50.73 8.83 38.01
CA THR A 59 -50.32 8.89 36.60
C THR A 59 -48.84 9.28 36.45
N LEU A 60 -48.36 10.23 37.27
CA LEU A 60 -46.95 10.64 37.24
C LEU A 60 -46.03 9.55 37.77
N LYS A 61 -46.46 8.73 38.73
CA LYS A 61 -45.68 7.55 39.18
C LYS A 61 -45.52 6.54 38.05
N ASP A 62 -46.60 6.21 37.34
CA ASP A 62 -46.54 5.29 36.20
C ASP A 62 -45.55 5.78 35.12
N VAL A 63 -45.56 7.09 34.82
CA VAL A 63 -44.60 7.70 33.89
C VAL A 63 -43.16 7.65 34.41
N ILE A 64 -42.95 7.84 35.71
CA ILE A 64 -41.62 7.74 36.32
C ILE A 64 -41.11 6.30 36.23
N GLU A 65 -41.94 5.31 36.55
CA GLU A 65 -41.59 3.88 36.46
C GLU A 65 -41.21 3.50 35.02
N GLU A 66 -42.00 3.93 34.02
CA GLU A 66 -41.68 3.71 32.60
C GLU A 66 -40.34 4.35 32.20
N GLN A 67 -40.06 5.57 32.68
CA GLN A 67 -38.78 6.25 32.42
C GLN A 67 -37.60 5.53 33.09
N GLU A 68 -37.77 5.01 34.30
CA GLU A 68 -36.75 4.23 35.01
C GLU A 68 -36.42 2.93 34.26
N GLU A 69 -37.44 2.23 33.72
CA GLU A 69 -37.25 1.04 32.89
C GLU A 69 -36.50 1.36 31.58
N GLN A 70 -36.90 2.43 30.88
CA GLN A 70 -36.21 2.89 29.68
C GLN A 70 -34.75 3.26 29.96
N MET A 71 -34.48 3.95 31.07
CA MET A 71 -33.12 4.27 31.50
C MET A 71 -32.30 3.00 31.76
N ALA A 72 -32.88 2.00 32.42
CA ALA A 72 -32.21 0.72 32.67
C ALA A 72 -31.92 -0.06 31.38
N GLU A 73 -32.80 0.01 30.38
CA GLU A 73 -32.55 -0.53 29.04
C GLU A 73 -31.40 0.18 28.32
N PHE A 74 -31.39 1.52 28.33
CA PHE A 74 -30.28 2.28 27.73
C PHE A 74 -28.94 1.97 28.39
N TYR A 75 -28.90 1.80 29.72
CA TYR A 75 -27.67 1.40 30.41
C TYR A 75 -27.18 0.02 29.98
N ARG A 76 -28.08 -0.97 29.84
CA ARG A 76 -27.73 -2.32 29.36
C ARG A 76 -27.21 -2.28 27.92
N GLU A 77 -27.90 -1.58 27.02
CA GLU A 77 -27.48 -1.46 25.61
C GLU A 77 -26.12 -0.74 25.50
N ASN A 78 -25.89 0.29 26.30
CA ASN A 78 -24.60 0.99 26.34
C ASN A 78 -23.47 0.09 26.84
N GLU A 79 -23.72 -0.75 27.86
CA GLU A 79 -22.73 -1.72 28.34
C GLU A 79 -22.40 -2.77 27.27
N GLU A 80 -23.41 -3.27 26.55
CA GLU A 80 -23.21 -4.21 25.44
C GLU A 80 -22.40 -3.58 24.29
N LYS A 81 -22.74 -2.36 23.88
CA LYS A 81 -21.98 -1.61 22.86
C LYS A 81 -20.55 -1.33 23.31
N SER A 82 -20.34 -1.03 24.60
CA SER A 82 -19.00 -0.84 25.16
C SER A 82 -18.17 -2.13 25.10
N LYS A 83 -18.76 -3.28 25.44
CA LYS A 83 -18.09 -4.59 25.32
C LYS A 83 -17.75 -4.93 23.87
N GLU A 84 -18.63 -4.63 22.93
CA GLU A 84 -18.37 -4.85 21.50
C GLU A 84 -17.26 -3.93 21.00
N LEU A 85 -17.25 -2.66 21.41
CA LEU A 85 -16.17 -1.72 21.08
C LEU A 85 -14.81 -2.26 21.55
N GLU A 86 -14.71 -2.78 22.77
CA GLU A 86 -13.47 -3.36 23.29
C GLU A 86 -13.04 -4.61 22.52
N ARG A 87 -13.99 -5.46 22.11
CA ARG A 87 -13.69 -6.60 21.21
C ARG A 87 -13.13 -6.13 19.87
N GLN A 88 -13.73 -5.11 19.27
CA GLN A 88 -13.27 -4.56 18.00
C GLN A 88 -11.89 -3.91 18.13
N LYS A 89 -11.62 -3.17 19.21
CA LYS A 89 -10.27 -2.64 19.49
C LYS A 89 -9.22 -3.74 19.58
N HIS A 90 -9.54 -4.85 20.26
CA HIS A 90 -8.63 -6.00 20.33
C HIS A 90 -8.37 -6.61 18.95
N MET A 91 -9.42 -6.80 18.14
CA MET A 91 -9.27 -7.30 16.77
C MET A 91 -8.40 -6.39 15.90
N CYS A 92 -8.63 -5.07 15.97
CA CYS A 92 -7.81 -4.08 15.27
C CYS A 92 -6.34 -4.15 15.71
N SER A 93 -6.06 -4.32 17.00
CA SER A 93 -4.70 -4.49 17.50
C SER A 93 -4.04 -5.76 16.95
N VAL A 94 -4.75 -6.88 16.88
CA VAL A 94 -4.24 -8.13 16.28
C VAL A 94 -3.94 -7.95 14.79
N LEU A 95 -4.85 -7.32 14.04
CA LEU A 95 -4.66 -7.05 12.61
C LEU A 95 -3.49 -6.08 12.37
N GLN A 96 -3.32 -5.08 13.23
CA GLN A 96 -2.19 -4.15 13.19
C GLN A 96 -0.86 -4.90 13.36
N HIS A 97 -0.76 -5.76 14.39
CA HIS A 97 0.41 -6.62 14.56
C HIS A 97 0.67 -7.50 13.33
N LYS A 98 -0.38 -8.06 12.73
CA LYS A 98 -0.22 -8.90 11.54
C LYS A 98 0.26 -8.11 10.33
N MET A 99 -0.23 -6.89 10.16
CA MET A 99 0.24 -6.00 9.10
C MET A 99 1.72 -5.66 9.30
N ASP A 100 2.14 -5.37 10.52
CA ASP A 100 3.54 -5.02 10.82
C ASP A 100 4.49 -6.20 10.58
N GLU A 101 4.09 -7.43 10.93
CA GLU A 101 4.81 -8.65 10.56
C GLU A 101 4.99 -8.79 9.05
N LEU A 102 3.91 -8.58 8.27
CA LEU A 102 3.96 -8.69 6.81
C LEU A 102 4.82 -7.59 6.18
N LYS A 103 4.76 -6.36 6.71
CA LYS A 103 5.62 -5.26 6.26
C LYS A 103 7.10 -5.57 6.49
N GLU A 104 7.44 -6.12 7.66
CA GLU A 104 8.81 -6.51 7.96
C GLU A 104 9.27 -7.66 7.06
N GLY A 105 8.40 -8.64 6.78
CA GLY A 105 8.69 -9.69 5.80
C GLY A 105 8.95 -9.16 4.39
N LEU A 106 8.19 -8.16 3.95
CA LEU A 106 8.44 -7.48 2.66
C LEU A 106 9.78 -6.75 2.66
N ARG A 107 10.11 -6.02 3.74
CA ARG A 107 11.39 -5.32 3.91
C ARG A 107 12.58 -6.28 3.78
N GLN A 108 12.53 -7.42 4.46
CA GLN A 108 13.58 -8.45 4.38
C GLN A 108 13.72 -9.04 2.98
N ARG A 109 12.60 -9.28 2.30
CA ARG A 109 12.62 -9.77 0.91
C ARG A 109 13.27 -8.73 -0.02
N ASP A 110 12.95 -7.46 0.14
CA ASP A 110 13.50 -6.40 -0.70
C ASP A 110 15.02 -6.23 -0.46
N GLU A 111 15.48 -6.33 0.80
CA GLU A 111 16.92 -6.38 1.13
C GLU A 111 17.64 -7.56 0.44
N LEU A 112 17.04 -8.75 0.45
CA LEU A 112 17.60 -9.92 -0.24
C LEU A 112 17.65 -9.73 -1.75
N ILE A 113 16.66 -9.05 -2.34
CA ILE A 113 16.65 -8.73 -3.77
C ILE A 113 17.81 -7.79 -4.11
N GLU A 114 18.02 -6.74 -3.31
CA GLU A 114 19.13 -5.80 -3.50
C GLU A 114 20.49 -6.50 -3.35
N GLU A 115 20.65 -7.35 -2.34
CA GLU A 115 21.89 -8.12 -2.16
C GLU A 115 22.16 -9.04 -3.35
N ASN A 116 21.12 -9.73 -3.84
CA ASN A 116 21.23 -10.62 -4.98
C ASN A 116 21.61 -9.86 -6.26
N GLN A 117 21.01 -8.68 -6.51
CA GLN A 117 21.41 -7.80 -7.61
C GLN A 117 22.88 -7.38 -7.50
N ARG A 118 23.36 -7.03 -6.30
CA ARG A 118 24.77 -6.68 -6.08
C ARG A 118 25.71 -7.87 -6.32
N LEU A 119 25.31 -9.07 -5.91
CA LEU A 119 26.08 -10.30 -6.20
C LEU A 119 26.10 -10.59 -7.69
N GLN A 120 24.98 -10.42 -8.39
CA GLN A 120 24.90 -10.59 -9.83
C GLN A 120 25.84 -9.63 -10.57
N GLN A 121 25.86 -8.35 -10.18
CA GLN A 121 26.80 -7.37 -10.75
C GLN A 121 28.26 -7.80 -10.57
N LYS A 122 28.63 -8.34 -9.41
CA LYS A 122 29.98 -8.87 -9.19
C LYS A 122 30.30 -10.06 -10.10
N VAL A 123 29.34 -10.98 -10.25
CA VAL A 123 29.48 -12.13 -11.15
C VAL A 123 29.68 -11.66 -12.59
N ASP A 124 28.91 -10.66 -13.04
CA ASP A 124 29.03 -10.11 -14.39
C ASP A 124 30.40 -9.45 -14.60
N THR A 125 30.91 -8.71 -13.60
CA THR A 125 32.27 -8.13 -13.65
C THR A 125 33.34 -9.22 -13.73
N MET A 126 33.29 -10.23 -12.86
CA MET A 126 34.26 -11.34 -12.89
C MET A 126 34.19 -12.11 -14.20
N THR A 127 32.99 -12.28 -14.77
CA THR A 127 32.80 -12.96 -16.05
C THR A 127 33.49 -12.21 -17.19
N LYS A 128 33.42 -10.87 -17.20
CA LYS A 128 34.16 -10.03 -18.16
C LYS A 128 35.68 -10.16 -17.98
N GLU A 129 36.16 -10.09 -16.75
CA GLU A 129 37.60 -10.26 -16.45
C GLU A 129 38.12 -11.63 -16.91
N VAL A 130 37.36 -12.69 -16.67
CA VAL A 130 37.70 -14.04 -17.13
C VAL A 130 37.76 -14.09 -18.66
N PHE A 131 36.82 -13.46 -19.35
CA PHE A 131 36.82 -13.39 -20.81
C PHE A 131 38.05 -12.66 -21.35
N ASP A 132 38.40 -11.49 -20.80
CA ASP A 132 39.57 -10.71 -21.22
C ASP A 132 40.89 -11.47 -20.98
N LEU A 133 40.98 -12.19 -19.85
CA LEU A 133 42.12 -13.05 -19.54
C LEU A 133 42.20 -14.25 -20.49
N GLN A 134 41.08 -14.87 -20.84
CA GLN A 134 41.03 -15.96 -21.83
C GLN A 134 41.49 -15.49 -23.21
N GLU A 135 41.09 -14.30 -23.65
CA GLU A 135 41.56 -13.71 -24.91
C GLU A 135 43.07 -13.45 -24.88
N THR A 136 43.57 -12.93 -23.76
CA THR A 136 45.01 -12.70 -23.54
C THR A 136 45.79 -14.01 -23.59
N LEU A 137 45.32 -15.07 -22.93
CA LEU A 137 45.93 -16.39 -22.96
C LEU A 137 45.97 -16.96 -24.38
N LEU A 138 44.85 -16.88 -25.13
CA LEU A 138 44.79 -17.30 -26.53
C LEU A 138 45.84 -16.59 -27.41
N TRP A 139 46.08 -15.30 -27.18
CA TRP A 139 47.12 -14.57 -27.90
C TRP A 139 48.53 -15.05 -27.49
N LYS A 140 48.76 -15.29 -26.20
CA LYS A 140 50.04 -15.83 -25.69
C LYS A 140 50.33 -17.22 -26.22
N ASP A 141 49.34 -18.11 -26.31
CA ASP A 141 49.50 -19.46 -26.86
C ASP A 141 49.88 -19.43 -28.34
N LYS A 142 49.23 -18.55 -29.13
CA LYS A 142 49.62 -18.33 -30.54
C LYS A 142 51.06 -17.83 -30.67
N ALA A 143 51.46 -16.89 -29.81
CA ALA A 143 52.83 -16.35 -29.80
C ALA A 143 53.86 -17.41 -29.40
N LEU A 144 53.56 -18.23 -28.38
CA LEU A 144 54.39 -19.37 -27.97
C LEU A 144 54.56 -20.36 -29.12
N GLY A 145 53.47 -20.76 -29.78
CA GLY A 145 53.54 -21.68 -30.92
C GLY A 145 54.35 -21.13 -32.10
N ALA A 146 54.35 -19.82 -32.34
CA ALA A 146 55.22 -19.19 -33.34
C ALA A 146 56.71 -19.26 -32.95
N LEU A 147 57.03 -19.00 -31.68
CA LEU A 147 58.38 -19.09 -31.14
C LEU A 147 58.91 -20.54 -31.15
N GLU A 148 58.06 -21.52 -30.84
CA GLU A 148 58.41 -22.94 -30.91
C GLU A 148 58.80 -23.36 -32.33
N LYS A 149 58.02 -22.98 -33.35
CA LYS A 149 58.36 -23.20 -34.76
C LYS A 149 59.68 -22.53 -35.15
N GLN A 150 59.92 -21.31 -34.68
CA GLN A 150 61.18 -20.61 -34.94
C GLN A 150 62.37 -21.35 -34.30
N LYS A 151 62.20 -21.86 -33.07
CA LYS A 151 63.21 -22.64 -32.35
C LYS A 151 63.55 -23.93 -33.10
N GLU A 152 62.55 -24.64 -33.63
CA GLU A 152 62.75 -25.82 -34.48
C GLU A 152 63.55 -25.49 -35.75
N HIS A 153 63.20 -24.41 -36.45
CA HIS A 153 63.95 -23.97 -37.64
C HIS A 153 65.41 -23.64 -37.32
N ILE A 154 65.66 -22.93 -36.21
CA ILE A 154 67.02 -22.64 -35.74
C ILE A 154 67.78 -23.92 -35.37
N ALA A 155 67.09 -24.94 -34.86
CA ALA A 155 67.70 -26.24 -34.58
C ALA A 155 68.12 -26.96 -35.88
N CYS A 156 67.30 -26.92 -36.93
CA CYS A 156 67.66 -27.45 -38.26
C CYS A 156 68.91 -26.74 -38.82
N LEU A 157 68.93 -25.41 -38.80
CA LEU A 157 70.09 -24.62 -39.25
C LEU A 157 71.36 -24.94 -38.44
N ARG A 158 71.22 -25.21 -37.14
CA ARG A 158 72.36 -25.67 -36.31
C ARG A 158 72.86 -27.03 -36.76
N ASN A 159 71.98 -28.00 -36.98
CA ASN A 159 72.36 -29.31 -37.49
C ASN A 159 73.06 -29.20 -38.85
N GLU A 160 72.48 -28.46 -39.81
CA GLU A 160 73.10 -28.23 -41.13
C GLU A 160 74.50 -27.62 -41.00
N ARG A 161 74.64 -26.58 -40.18
CA ARG A 161 75.95 -25.98 -39.89
C ARG A 161 76.93 -26.98 -39.30
N ASP A 162 76.47 -27.83 -38.39
CA ASP A 162 77.34 -28.81 -37.72
C ASP A 162 77.77 -29.92 -38.70
N VAL A 163 76.89 -30.38 -39.59
CA VAL A 163 77.22 -31.28 -40.71
C VAL A 163 78.22 -30.61 -41.66
N LEU A 164 77.98 -29.38 -42.09
CA LEU A 164 78.91 -28.63 -42.96
C LEU A 164 80.29 -28.44 -42.31
N ARG A 165 80.35 -28.30 -40.98
CA ARG A 165 81.62 -28.23 -40.25
C ARG A 165 82.35 -29.57 -40.24
N GLU A 166 81.63 -30.67 -40.11
CA GLU A 166 82.17 -32.03 -40.19
C GLU A 166 82.69 -32.32 -41.61
N GLU A 167 81.90 -32.02 -42.65
CA GLU A 167 82.32 -32.14 -44.04
C GLU A 167 83.55 -31.28 -44.36
N LEU A 168 83.62 -30.04 -43.85
CA LEU A 168 84.81 -29.20 -43.98
C LEU A 168 86.02 -29.76 -43.23
N ALA A 169 85.82 -30.42 -42.09
CA ALA A 169 86.88 -31.09 -41.36
C ALA A 169 87.39 -32.31 -42.15
N ASP A 170 86.50 -33.09 -42.75
CA ASP A 170 86.82 -34.22 -43.63
C ASP A 170 87.52 -33.76 -44.92
N LEU A 171 87.08 -32.66 -45.54
CA LEU A 171 87.76 -32.02 -46.68
C LEU A 171 89.16 -31.52 -46.30
N ARG A 172 89.33 -30.93 -45.11
CA ARG A 172 90.65 -30.55 -44.59
C ARG A 172 91.51 -31.78 -44.32
N GLN A 173 90.95 -32.84 -43.75
CA GLN A 173 91.65 -34.09 -43.52
C GLN A 173 92.07 -34.74 -44.85
N THR A 174 91.18 -34.76 -45.85
CA THR A 174 91.48 -35.27 -47.19
C THR A 174 92.55 -34.43 -47.89
N VAL A 175 92.53 -33.11 -47.78
CA VAL A 175 93.63 -32.23 -48.23
C VAL A 175 94.93 -32.56 -47.50
N THR A 176 94.93 -32.74 -46.18
CA THR A 176 96.16 -33.15 -45.44
C THR A 176 96.63 -34.57 -45.78
N THR A 177 95.74 -35.48 -46.23
CA THR A 177 96.11 -36.80 -46.75
C THR A 177 96.50 -36.79 -48.22
N ALA A 178 95.97 -35.86 -49.01
CA ALA A 178 96.34 -35.60 -50.41
C ALA A 178 97.69 -34.90 -50.48
N GLU A 179 98.04 -34.06 -49.50
CA GLU A 179 99.42 -33.57 -49.30
C GLU A 179 100.42 -34.70 -49.01
N LYS A 180 99.96 -35.90 -48.63
CA LYS A 180 100.81 -37.10 -48.48
C LYS A 180 100.91 -37.97 -49.75
N HIS A 181 100.13 -37.68 -50.79
CA HIS A 181 100.21 -38.35 -52.09
C HIS A 181 100.12 -37.32 -53.21
N GLY A 182 101.28 -36.80 -53.61
CA GLY A 182 101.39 -35.79 -54.65
C GLY A 182 100.94 -36.29 -56.01
N LEU A 183 100.18 -35.46 -56.72
CA LEU A 183 100.14 -35.43 -58.17
C LEU A 183 99.92 -34.00 -58.66
N VAL A 184 100.82 -33.60 -59.55
CA VAL A 184 100.91 -32.34 -60.30
C VAL A 184 100.52 -32.66 -61.74
N ILE A 185 99.91 -31.72 -62.47
CA ILE A 185 100.29 -31.23 -63.84
C ILE A 185 99.08 -30.55 -64.52
N ILE A 186 99.04 -29.20 -64.61
CA ILE A 186 99.42 -28.20 -65.67
C ILE A 186 98.31 -27.94 -66.76
N PRO A 187 98.36 -26.85 -67.58
CA PRO A 187 97.25 -25.92 -67.83
C PRO A 187 96.73 -26.03 -69.28
N ASP A 188 95.75 -25.21 -69.67
CA ASP A 188 95.87 -24.25 -70.79
C ASP A 188 94.53 -23.62 -71.20
N SER A 189 94.69 -22.47 -71.85
CA SER A 189 93.67 -21.47 -72.17
C SER A 189 93.19 -21.60 -73.62
N THR A 190 91.86 -21.42 -73.84
CA THR A 190 91.16 -20.74 -74.97
C THR A 190 91.48 -21.18 -76.45
N PRO A 191 90.86 -20.66 -77.56
CA PRO A 191 89.58 -19.97 -77.85
C PRO A 191 88.80 -20.46 -79.14
N ASN A 192 87.53 -20.00 -79.29
CA ASN A 192 86.70 -19.66 -80.49
C ASN A 192 86.55 -20.53 -81.76
N GLY A 193 85.30 -20.57 -82.31
CA GLY A 193 85.05 -20.62 -83.77
C GLY A 193 83.72 -21.22 -84.32
N ASP A 194 82.61 -20.49 -84.23
CA ASP A 194 81.60 -20.05 -85.24
C ASP A 194 80.99 -20.91 -86.42
N VAL A 195 79.70 -20.58 -86.72
CA VAL A 195 78.88 -20.62 -87.99
C VAL A 195 77.90 -21.79 -88.38
N HIS A 196 76.58 -21.47 -88.32
CA HIS A 196 75.35 -21.77 -89.16
C HIS A 196 75.00 -23.20 -89.68
N HIS A 197 73.74 -23.65 -89.95
CA HIS A 197 72.40 -23.05 -90.20
C HIS A 197 71.24 -24.09 -89.94
N GLU A 198 70.01 -23.58 -89.69
CA GLU A 198 68.61 -24.11 -89.61
C GLU A 198 68.13 -25.37 -90.40
N PRO A 199 66.84 -25.82 -90.32
CA PRO A 199 65.74 -25.57 -89.34
C PRO A 199 64.98 -26.86 -88.92
N VAL A 200 64.12 -26.82 -87.88
CA VAL A 200 62.75 -27.43 -87.90
C VAL A 200 61.89 -26.78 -86.78
N VAL A 201 60.92 -26.00 -87.24
CA VAL A 201 59.56 -25.76 -86.74
C VAL A 201 59.20 -26.30 -85.34
N GLY A 202 58.95 -25.37 -84.42
CA GLY A 202 58.12 -25.54 -83.23
C GLY A 202 57.62 -24.15 -82.81
N ALA A 203 56.37 -23.84 -83.13
CA ALA A 203 55.77 -22.50 -83.07
C ALA A 203 56.06 -21.72 -81.77
N ILE A 204 56.88 -20.66 -81.85
CA ILE A 204 56.93 -19.60 -80.85
C ILE A 204 55.76 -18.68 -81.16
N THR A 205 54.66 -18.88 -80.46
CA THR A 205 53.55 -17.93 -80.41
C THR A 205 53.95 -16.84 -79.41
N ALA A 206 53.88 -15.58 -79.81
CA ALA A 206 54.00 -14.47 -78.88
C ALA A 206 52.90 -14.62 -77.82
N VAL A 207 53.31 -14.93 -76.61
CA VAL A 207 52.43 -14.98 -75.45
C VAL A 207 52.04 -13.53 -75.17
N SER A 208 50.74 -13.24 -75.07
CA SER A 208 50.29 -11.88 -74.74
C SER A 208 50.86 -11.47 -73.37
N GLN A 209 50.95 -10.16 -73.12
CA GLN A 209 51.54 -9.64 -71.89
C GLN A 209 50.92 -10.27 -70.63
N GLU A 210 49.62 -10.57 -70.68
CA GLU A 210 48.87 -11.22 -69.61
C GLU A 210 49.37 -12.65 -69.32
N ALA A 211 49.65 -13.44 -70.37
CA ALA A 211 50.08 -14.82 -70.18
C ALA A 211 51.58 -14.92 -69.82
N ALA A 212 52.41 -13.92 -70.16
CA ALA A 212 53.76 -13.80 -69.61
C ALA A 212 53.74 -13.52 -68.10
N GLN A 213 52.82 -12.67 -67.65
CA GLN A 213 52.68 -12.27 -66.24
C GLN A 213 52.16 -13.42 -65.36
N VAL A 214 51.20 -14.22 -65.85
CA VAL A 214 50.71 -15.43 -65.16
C VAL A 214 51.82 -16.48 -65.04
N LEU A 215 52.65 -16.63 -66.07
CA LEU A 215 53.82 -17.50 -65.96
C LEU A 215 54.81 -16.97 -64.93
N GLU A 216 55.06 -15.66 -64.87
CA GLU A 216 55.91 -14.98 -63.87
C GLU A 216 55.51 -15.33 -62.43
N SER A 217 54.20 -15.32 -62.14
CA SER A 217 53.69 -15.74 -60.83
C SER A 217 53.89 -17.23 -60.48
N ALA A 218 54.11 -18.10 -61.47
CA ALA A 218 54.33 -19.54 -61.25
C ALA A 218 55.79 -19.90 -60.86
N GLY A 219 56.68 -18.90 -60.78
CA GLY A 219 58.09 -19.03 -60.38
C GLY A 219 59.07 -19.36 -61.53
N GLU A 220 60.36 -19.55 -61.21
CA GLU A 220 61.43 -19.82 -62.18
C GLU A 220 61.54 -21.30 -62.58
N GLY A 221 61.92 -21.54 -63.85
CA GLY A 221 62.11 -22.87 -64.43
C GLY A 221 61.64 -22.95 -65.90
N PRO A 222 61.93 -24.06 -66.60
CA PRO A 222 61.43 -24.27 -67.96
C PRO A 222 59.89 -24.32 -67.99
N LEU A 223 59.31 -24.00 -69.16
CA LEU A 223 57.87 -23.78 -69.32
C LEU A 223 57.02 -24.97 -68.84
N ASP A 224 57.51 -26.19 -69.01
CA ASP A 224 56.87 -27.43 -68.55
C ASP A 224 56.72 -27.49 -67.02
N VAL A 225 57.70 -26.99 -66.27
CA VAL A 225 57.69 -26.93 -64.80
C VAL A 225 56.68 -25.89 -64.31
N ARG A 226 56.62 -24.73 -64.96
CA ARG A 226 55.67 -23.64 -64.63
C ARG A 226 54.23 -24.04 -64.93
N LEU A 227 54.00 -24.69 -66.08
CA LEU A 227 52.70 -25.26 -66.45
C LEU A 227 52.26 -26.36 -65.47
N ARG A 228 53.18 -27.20 -64.99
CA ARG A 228 52.88 -28.25 -63.99
C ARG A 228 52.49 -27.66 -62.63
N LYS A 229 53.15 -26.59 -62.19
CA LYS A 229 52.76 -25.87 -60.96
C LYS A 229 51.39 -25.24 -61.07
N LEU A 230 51.11 -24.51 -62.15
CA LEU A 230 49.80 -23.92 -62.41
C LEU A 230 48.69 -24.98 -62.53
N ALA A 231 49.00 -26.14 -63.12
CA ALA A 231 48.07 -27.27 -63.15
C ALA A 231 47.79 -27.83 -61.74
N GLY A 232 48.81 -27.94 -60.89
CA GLY A 232 48.66 -28.36 -59.49
C GLY A 232 47.80 -27.39 -58.68
N GLU A 233 48.06 -26.09 -58.77
CA GLU A 233 47.26 -25.06 -58.10
C GLU A 233 45.81 -25.06 -58.59
N LYS A 234 45.59 -25.26 -59.90
CA LYS A 234 44.25 -25.43 -60.48
C LYS A 234 43.55 -26.65 -59.91
N ASP A 235 44.23 -27.79 -59.76
CA ASP A 235 43.64 -29.01 -59.20
C ASP A 235 43.31 -28.87 -57.71
N GLU A 236 44.11 -28.10 -56.98
CA GLU A 236 43.90 -27.78 -55.57
C GLU A 236 42.71 -26.83 -55.38
N LEU A 237 42.61 -25.78 -56.19
CA LEU A 237 41.45 -24.88 -56.24
C LEU A 237 40.17 -25.63 -56.67
N LEU A 238 40.26 -26.54 -57.65
CA LEU A 238 39.13 -27.40 -58.03
C LEU A 238 38.69 -28.31 -56.88
N SER A 239 39.62 -28.79 -56.07
CA SER A 239 39.33 -29.59 -54.87
C SER A 239 38.65 -28.76 -53.79
N GLN A 240 39.07 -27.51 -53.58
CA GLN A 240 38.39 -26.56 -52.68
C GLN A 240 36.98 -26.22 -53.17
N ILE A 241 36.79 -25.98 -54.47
CA ILE A 241 35.47 -25.74 -55.06
C ILE A 241 34.56 -26.96 -54.88
N ARG A 242 35.07 -28.18 -55.09
CA ARG A 242 34.29 -29.41 -54.82
C ARG A 242 33.88 -29.52 -53.35
N LYS A 243 34.79 -29.22 -52.42
CA LYS A 243 34.51 -29.23 -50.98
C LYS A 243 33.48 -28.17 -50.58
N LEU A 244 33.63 -26.94 -51.05
CA LEU A 244 32.68 -25.85 -50.79
C LEU A 244 31.31 -26.13 -51.41
N LYS A 245 31.26 -26.75 -52.60
CA LYS A 245 30.00 -27.22 -53.19
C LYS A 245 29.36 -28.31 -52.35
N LEU A 246 30.13 -29.27 -51.83
CA LEU A 246 29.62 -30.31 -50.95
C LEU A 246 29.07 -29.70 -49.65
N GLN A 247 29.79 -28.76 -49.04
CA GLN A 247 29.33 -28.04 -47.84
C GLN A 247 28.06 -27.21 -48.10
N LEU A 248 27.98 -26.56 -49.26
CA LEU A 248 26.78 -25.83 -49.67
C LEU A 248 25.60 -26.78 -49.91
N GLU A 249 25.84 -27.94 -50.51
CA GLU A 249 24.83 -28.99 -50.73
C GLU A 249 24.38 -29.60 -49.38
N GLU A 250 25.30 -29.83 -48.45
CA GLU A 250 25.03 -30.29 -47.08
C GLU A 250 24.21 -29.27 -46.28
N GLU A 251 24.54 -27.98 -46.35
CA GLU A 251 23.75 -26.92 -45.71
C GLU A 251 22.39 -26.71 -46.37
N ARG A 252 22.30 -26.82 -47.70
CA ARG A 252 21.01 -26.84 -48.42
C ARG A 252 20.16 -28.06 -48.05
N GLN A 253 20.78 -29.23 -47.88
CA GLN A 253 20.09 -30.44 -47.42
C GLN A 253 19.69 -30.35 -45.95
N LYS A 254 20.46 -29.69 -45.07
CA LYS A 254 20.05 -29.38 -43.69
C LYS A 254 18.88 -28.42 -43.64
N CYS A 255 18.88 -27.34 -44.43
CA CYS A 255 17.74 -26.44 -44.56
C CYS A 255 16.51 -27.16 -45.15
N SER A 256 16.70 -28.00 -46.17
CA SER A 256 15.63 -28.82 -46.74
C SER A 256 15.13 -29.92 -45.80
N ARG A 257 15.96 -30.43 -44.88
CA ARG A 257 15.53 -31.35 -43.82
C ARG A 257 14.75 -30.62 -42.72
N ASN A 258 15.07 -29.37 -42.42
CA ASN A 258 14.28 -28.55 -41.50
C ASN A 258 12.92 -28.12 -42.10
N ASP A 259 12.86 -27.89 -43.42
CA ASP A 259 11.58 -27.67 -44.13
C ASP A 259 10.81 -28.98 -44.36
N GLY A 260 11.50 -30.11 -44.58
CA GLY A 260 10.88 -31.43 -44.77
C GLY A 260 10.39 -32.08 -43.48
N MET A 261 11.00 -31.78 -42.33
CA MET A 261 10.52 -32.21 -41.01
C MET A 261 9.33 -31.36 -40.52
N SER A 262 9.05 -30.24 -41.18
CA SER A 262 7.84 -29.43 -40.95
C SER A 262 6.63 -29.95 -41.73
N GLY A 263 6.83 -30.82 -42.74
CA GLY A 263 5.74 -31.41 -43.53
C GLY A 263 5.08 -32.64 -42.88
N ASP A 264 5.85 -33.46 -42.17
CA ASP A 264 5.35 -34.70 -41.52
C ASP A 264 4.85 -34.46 -40.08
N LEU A 265 4.99 -33.23 -39.56
CA LEU A 265 4.34 -32.79 -38.33
C LEU A 265 2.92 -32.25 -38.56
N ALA A 266 2.43 -32.13 -39.79
CA ALA A 266 1.11 -31.57 -40.06
C ALA A 266 -0.05 -32.39 -39.44
N GLY A 267 0.17 -33.68 -39.13
CA GLY A 267 -0.79 -34.52 -38.41
C GLY A 267 -0.80 -34.36 -36.88
N LEU A 268 0.29 -33.86 -36.28
CA LEU A 268 0.48 -33.71 -34.82
C LEU A 268 0.54 -32.25 -34.37
N GLN A 269 0.84 -31.32 -35.28
CA GLN A 269 0.95 -29.88 -35.01
C GLN A 269 -0.40 -29.22 -34.74
N ASN A 270 -1.49 -29.78 -35.29
CA ASN A 270 -2.85 -29.39 -34.90
C ASN A 270 -3.11 -29.67 -33.41
N GLY A 271 -2.42 -30.62 -32.77
CA GLY A 271 -2.58 -30.91 -31.35
C GLY A 271 -1.88 -29.88 -30.44
N SER A 272 -0.64 -29.47 -30.78
CA SER A 272 0.11 -28.46 -30.03
C SER A 272 -0.39 -27.03 -30.28
N ASP A 273 -0.84 -26.71 -31.50
CA ASP A 273 -1.55 -25.45 -31.77
C ASP A 273 -2.92 -25.42 -31.07
N LEU A 274 -3.66 -26.53 -31.04
CA LEU A 274 -4.93 -26.61 -30.32
C LEU A 274 -4.73 -26.42 -28.81
N GLN A 275 -3.67 -26.99 -28.23
CA GLN A 275 -3.33 -26.83 -26.82
C GLN A 275 -2.94 -25.37 -26.48
N PHE A 276 -2.23 -24.69 -27.38
CA PHE A 276 -1.94 -23.26 -27.26
C PHE A 276 -3.21 -22.39 -27.36
N ILE A 277 -4.12 -22.72 -28.28
CA ILE A 277 -5.42 -22.03 -28.44
C ILE A 277 -6.32 -22.25 -27.21
N GLU A 278 -6.33 -23.45 -26.63
CA GLU A 278 -7.06 -23.75 -25.39
C GLU A 278 -6.50 -22.97 -24.21
N MET A 279 -5.17 -22.93 -24.05
CA MET A 279 -4.52 -22.15 -22.99
C MET A 279 -4.77 -20.63 -23.16
N GLN A 280 -4.77 -20.12 -24.40
CA GLN A 280 -5.14 -18.74 -24.70
C GLN A 280 -6.62 -18.44 -24.38
N ARG A 281 -7.53 -19.39 -24.67
CA ARG A 281 -8.95 -19.27 -24.29
C ARG A 281 -9.13 -19.26 -22.78
N ASP A 282 -8.44 -20.13 -22.05
CA ASP A 282 -8.51 -20.17 -20.59
C ASP A 282 -7.93 -18.91 -19.94
N ALA A 283 -6.80 -18.41 -20.45
CA ALA A 283 -6.26 -17.12 -20.04
C ALA A 283 -7.27 -15.98 -20.29
N ASN A 284 -7.89 -15.95 -21.46
CA ASN A 284 -8.92 -14.96 -21.79
C ASN A 284 -10.18 -15.10 -20.91
N ARG A 285 -10.57 -16.33 -20.56
CA ARG A 285 -11.68 -16.62 -19.63
C ARG A 285 -11.37 -16.07 -18.25
N GLN A 286 -10.18 -16.35 -17.72
CA GLN A 286 -9.73 -15.82 -16.43
C GLN A 286 -9.64 -14.29 -16.42
N ILE A 287 -9.11 -13.68 -17.49
CA ILE A 287 -9.08 -12.21 -17.65
C ILE A 287 -10.50 -11.65 -17.57
N SER A 288 -11.47 -12.30 -18.22
CA SER A 288 -12.87 -11.86 -18.23
C SER A 288 -13.52 -11.99 -16.86
N GLU A 289 -13.24 -13.09 -16.13
CA GLU A 289 -13.68 -13.28 -14.74
C GLU A 289 -13.10 -12.21 -13.81
N TYR A 290 -11.80 -11.90 -13.91
CA TYR A 290 -11.17 -10.86 -13.09
C TYR A 290 -11.69 -9.46 -13.44
N LYS A 291 -11.95 -9.17 -14.72
CA LYS A 291 -12.60 -7.91 -15.12
C LYS A 291 -14.00 -7.77 -14.52
N PHE A 292 -14.78 -8.85 -14.50
CA PHE A 292 -16.10 -8.84 -13.87
C PHE A 292 -16.03 -8.63 -12.36
N LYS A 293 -15.11 -9.33 -11.67
CA LYS A 293 -14.87 -9.15 -10.24
C LYS A 293 -14.41 -7.74 -9.91
N LEU A 294 -13.52 -7.17 -10.72
CA LEU A 294 -13.06 -5.78 -10.57
C LEU A 294 -14.23 -4.81 -10.71
N SER A 295 -15.03 -4.93 -11.77
CA SER A 295 -16.20 -4.06 -11.97
C SER A 295 -17.22 -4.16 -10.83
N LYS A 296 -17.41 -5.36 -10.27
CA LYS A 296 -18.26 -5.54 -9.10
C LYS A 296 -17.68 -4.88 -7.85
N ALA A 297 -16.38 -5.03 -7.60
CA ALA A 297 -15.71 -4.37 -6.49
C ALA A 297 -15.74 -2.84 -6.62
N GLU A 298 -15.59 -2.31 -7.84
CA GLU A 298 -15.74 -0.87 -8.11
C GLU A 298 -17.15 -0.37 -7.80
N GLN A 299 -18.18 -1.15 -8.12
CA GLN A 299 -19.57 -0.81 -7.78
C GLN A 299 -19.81 -0.84 -6.26
N ASP A 300 -19.24 -1.83 -5.56
CA ASP A 300 -19.33 -1.95 -4.09
C ASP A 300 -18.61 -0.77 -3.40
N ILE A 301 -17.44 -0.35 -3.91
CA ILE A 301 -16.71 0.84 -3.44
C ILE A 301 -17.61 2.08 -3.55
N ALA A 302 -18.22 2.31 -4.71
CA ALA A 302 -19.09 3.48 -4.92
C ALA A 302 -20.30 3.50 -3.94
N THR A 303 -20.85 2.33 -3.59
CA THR A 303 -21.96 2.25 -2.62
C THR A 303 -21.50 2.51 -1.18
N LEU A 304 -20.31 2.02 -0.83
CA LEU A 304 -19.70 2.29 0.47
C LEU A 304 -19.34 3.76 0.64
N GLU A 305 -18.78 4.41 -0.39
CA GLU A 305 -18.47 5.85 -0.38
C GLU A 305 -19.71 6.72 -0.16
N GLN A 306 -20.83 6.34 -0.79
CA GLN A 306 -22.10 7.04 -0.60
C GLN A 306 -22.65 6.85 0.83
N SER A 307 -22.46 5.66 1.40
CA SER A 307 -22.83 5.37 2.78
C SER A 307 -21.99 6.15 3.78
N ILE A 308 -20.67 6.25 3.56
CA ILE A 308 -19.73 7.07 4.34
C ILE A 308 -20.17 8.53 4.31
N SER A 309 -20.42 9.09 3.12
CA SER A 309 -20.87 10.50 2.97
C SER A 309 -22.14 10.80 3.78
N ARG A 310 -23.09 9.85 3.81
CA ARG A 310 -24.32 9.99 4.61
C ARG A 310 -24.05 9.96 6.11
N LEU A 311 -23.18 9.06 6.56
CA LEU A 311 -22.78 8.92 7.97
C LEU A 311 -22.00 10.14 8.45
N GLU A 312 -21.07 10.65 7.65
CA GLU A 312 -20.34 11.89 7.94
C GLU A 312 -21.30 13.08 8.12
N GLY A 313 -22.31 13.19 7.26
CA GLY A 313 -23.36 14.19 7.41
C GLY A 313 -24.19 14.02 8.70
N GLN A 314 -24.44 12.79 9.16
CA GLN A 314 -25.10 12.54 10.44
C GLN A 314 -24.22 12.94 11.63
N VAL A 315 -22.94 12.55 11.60
CA VAL A 315 -21.96 12.90 12.64
C VAL A 315 -21.85 14.42 12.79
N LEU A 316 -21.77 15.15 11.67
CA LEU A 316 -21.72 16.60 11.69
C LEU A 316 -22.96 17.21 12.38
N ARG A 317 -24.16 16.71 12.07
CA ARG A 317 -25.41 17.19 12.71
C ARG A 317 -25.45 16.89 14.20
N TYR A 318 -25.08 15.68 14.61
CA TYR A 318 -25.05 15.33 16.03
C TYR A 318 -24.02 16.13 16.82
N LYS A 319 -22.86 16.39 16.22
CA LYS A 319 -21.84 17.26 16.82
C LYS A 319 -22.38 18.67 17.06
N THR A 320 -22.99 19.29 16.05
CA THR A 320 -23.58 20.63 16.21
C THR A 320 -24.72 20.64 17.23
N ALA A 321 -25.55 19.60 17.26
CA ALA A 321 -26.62 19.48 18.26
C ALA A 321 -26.05 19.38 19.69
N ALA A 322 -25.00 18.59 19.90
CA ALA A 322 -24.33 18.45 21.19
C ALA A 322 -23.69 19.77 21.65
N GLU A 323 -22.96 20.46 20.76
CA GLU A 323 -22.36 21.76 21.03
C GLU A 323 -23.41 22.82 21.41
N ASN A 324 -24.60 22.78 20.78
CA ASN A 324 -25.70 23.67 21.13
C ASN A 324 -26.34 23.31 22.48
N ALA A 325 -26.50 22.02 22.78
CA ALA A 325 -27.02 21.57 24.07
C ALA A 325 -26.10 21.97 25.23
N GLU A 326 -24.78 21.85 25.05
CA GLU A 326 -23.78 22.28 26.04
C GLU A 326 -23.88 23.78 26.34
N LYS A 327 -24.03 24.61 25.29
CA LYS A 327 -24.24 26.06 25.46
C LYS A 327 -25.49 26.37 26.27
N ILE A 328 -26.62 25.72 25.96
CA ILE A 328 -27.88 25.92 26.68
C ILE A 328 -27.75 25.46 28.14
N GLU A 329 -27.06 24.35 28.39
CA GLU A 329 -26.81 23.87 29.76
C GLU A 329 -26.04 24.89 30.59
N ASP A 330 -25.00 25.50 30.01
CA ASP A 330 -24.21 26.52 30.68
C ASP A 330 -25.01 27.80 30.98
N GLU A 331 -25.88 28.22 30.06
CA GLU A 331 -26.82 29.33 30.27
C GLU A 331 -27.78 29.03 31.42
N LEU A 332 -28.40 27.85 31.43
CA LEU A 332 -29.31 27.41 32.50
C LEU A 332 -28.59 27.31 33.86
N LYS A 333 -27.34 26.84 33.89
CA LYS A 333 -26.52 26.84 35.11
C LYS A 333 -26.27 28.26 35.62
N ALA A 334 -26.03 29.21 34.73
CA ALA A 334 -25.84 30.62 35.09
C ALA A 334 -27.13 31.23 35.64
N GLU A 335 -28.27 30.99 35.00
CA GLU A 335 -29.59 31.45 35.48
C GLU A 335 -29.95 30.83 36.82
N ARG A 336 -29.74 29.52 37.01
CA ARG A 336 -29.97 28.85 38.29
C ARG A 336 -29.19 29.53 39.42
N ARG A 337 -27.91 29.82 39.21
CA ARG A 337 -27.07 30.53 40.20
C ARG A 337 -27.59 31.94 40.49
N LYS A 338 -28.12 32.64 39.49
CA LYS A 338 -28.72 33.97 39.65
C LYS A 338 -29.98 33.89 40.49
N LEU A 339 -30.93 33.04 40.12
CA LEU A 339 -32.18 32.85 40.84
C LEU A 339 -31.94 32.37 42.27
N GLN A 340 -30.96 31.51 42.50
CA GLN A 340 -30.60 31.06 43.85
C GLN A 340 -30.08 32.20 44.74
N ARG A 341 -29.36 33.18 44.18
CA ARG A 341 -28.93 34.39 44.90
C ARG A 341 -30.12 35.32 45.20
N GLU A 342 -31.03 35.48 44.24
CA GLU A 342 -32.24 36.29 44.42
C GLU A 342 -33.16 35.69 45.48
N LEU A 343 -33.35 34.36 45.46
CA LEU A 343 -34.11 33.63 46.48
C LEU A 343 -33.54 33.87 47.87
N ARG A 344 -32.22 33.75 48.03
CA ARG A 344 -31.57 33.96 49.34
C ARG A 344 -31.77 35.38 49.85
N THR A 345 -31.61 36.37 48.96
CA THR A 345 -31.89 37.78 49.30
C THR A 345 -33.35 37.99 49.73
N ALA A 346 -34.31 37.33 49.07
CA ALA A 346 -35.72 37.42 49.44
C ALA A 346 -36.00 36.75 50.79
N GLN A 347 -35.37 35.60 51.08
CA GLN A 347 -35.46 34.92 52.37
C GLN A 347 -34.93 35.79 53.51
N ASP A 348 -33.73 36.37 53.35
CA ASP A 348 -33.14 37.28 54.34
C ASP A 348 -34.09 38.45 54.66
N LYS A 349 -34.79 38.97 53.64
CA LYS A 349 -35.76 40.05 53.80
C LYS A 349 -37.06 39.62 54.49
N ILE A 350 -37.50 38.38 54.25
CA ILE A 350 -38.64 37.80 54.98
C ILE A 350 -38.29 37.68 56.47
N GLU A 351 -37.11 37.14 56.79
CA GLU A 351 -36.65 37.01 58.18
C GLU A 351 -36.59 38.37 58.89
N GLU A 352 -36.08 39.41 58.23
CA GLU A 352 -36.07 40.79 58.76
C GLU A 352 -37.50 41.30 59.04
N MET A 353 -38.42 41.09 58.10
CA MET A 353 -39.82 41.50 58.24
C MET A 353 -40.55 40.71 59.35
N GLU A 354 -40.27 39.43 59.51
CA GLU A 354 -40.82 38.61 60.60
C GLU A 354 -40.33 39.07 61.97
N MET A 355 -39.04 39.40 62.08
CA MET A 355 -38.46 39.97 63.30
C MET A 355 -39.10 41.30 63.67
N THR A 356 -39.22 42.23 62.72
CA THR A 356 -39.88 43.53 62.95
C THR A 356 -41.35 43.36 63.34
N ASN A 357 -42.08 42.46 62.69
CA ASN A 357 -43.48 42.17 63.01
C ASN A 357 -43.61 41.56 64.43
N SER A 358 -42.72 40.65 64.82
CA SER A 358 -42.67 40.10 66.18
C SER A 358 -42.45 41.19 67.24
N HIS A 359 -41.57 42.16 66.97
CA HIS A 359 -41.35 43.31 67.86
C HIS A 359 -42.60 44.20 67.98
N LEU A 360 -43.25 44.50 66.85
CA LEU A 360 -44.49 45.29 66.83
C LEU A 360 -45.62 44.58 67.58
N ALA A 361 -45.81 43.29 67.36
CA ALA A 361 -46.79 42.47 68.07
C ALA A 361 -46.58 42.51 69.59
N LYS A 362 -45.35 42.31 70.06
CA LYS A 362 -45.02 42.42 71.50
C LYS A 362 -45.32 43.80 72.07
N ARG A 363 -45.03 44.87 71.34
CA ARG A 363 -45.32 46.25 71.77
C ARG A 363 -46.82 46.52 71.82
N LEU A 364 -47.57 45.99 70.87
CA LEU A 364 -49.02 46.11 70.81
C LEU A 364 -49.69 45.38 71.99
N GLU A 365 -49.21 44.17 72.33
CA GLU A 365 -49.67 43.44 73.50
C GLU A 365 -49.39 44.18 74.82
N LYS A 366 -48.22 44.83 74.95
CA LYS A 366 -47.94 45.70 76.10
C LYS A 366 -48.93 46.87 76.19
N MET A 367 -49.25 47.53 75.08
CA MET A 367 -50.22 48.62 75.07
C MET A 367 -51.63 48.14 75.42
N LYS A 368 -52.06 46.98 74.92
CA LYS A 368 -53.32 46.35 75.31
C LYS A 368 -53.36 46.08 76.81
N ALA A 369 -52.33 45.45 77.38
CA ALA A 369 -52.25 45.16 78.80
C ALA A 369 -52.33 46.43 79.66
N ASN A 370 -51.60 47.50 79.29
CA ASN A 370 -51.66 48.78 79.97
C ASN A 370 -53.06 49.40 79.91
N ARG A 371 -53.73 49.36 78.76
CA ARG A 371 -55.11 49.85 78.61
C ARG A 371 -56.07 49.08 79.51
N THR A 372 -55.97 47.76 79.55
CA THR A 372 -56.79 46.92 80.42
C THR A 372 -56.57 47.24 81.90
N ALA A 373 -55.31 47.44 82.31
CA ALA A 373 -54.98 47.82 83.69
C ALA A 373 -55.53 49.20 84.08
N LEU A 374 -55.46 50.20 83.17
CA LEU A 374 -56.05 51.52 83.36
C LEU A 374 -57.58 51.46 83.51
N LEU A 375 -58.25 50.65 82.68
CA LEU A 375 -59.69 50.45 82.76
C LEU A 375 -60.12 49.76 84.05
N ALA A 376 -59.26 48.92 84.66
CA ALA A 376 -59.55 48.27 85.93
C ALA A 376 -59.34 49.18 87.16
N GLN A 377 -58.74 50.37 86.99
CA GLN A 377 -58.52 51.36 88.05
C GLN A 377 -59.56 52.50 88.06
N GLN A 378 -60.45 52.56 87.05
CA GLN A 378 -61.64 53.42 87.02
C GLN A 378 -62.84 52.64 87.56
#